data_AF-W9HDN7-F1
#
_entry.id   AF-W9HDN7-F1
#
_cell.length_a   1.000
_cell.length_b   1.000
_cell.length_c   1.000
_cell.angle_alpha   90.00
_cell.angle_beta   90.00
_cell.angle_gamma   90.00
#
_symmetry.space_group_name_H-M   'P 1'
#
loop_
_entity.id
_entity.type
_entity.pdbx_description
1 polymer ?
#
loop_
_entity_poly.entity_id
_entity_poly.type
_entity_poly.pdbx_seq_one_letter_code
_entity_poly.pdbx_strand_id
1 'polypeptide(L)'
;MNHHSSIQAQSTLNRLPPKVLFEIFGFMSDYSDKMNLSRTCRQLYDILILEAYYDAGKQLNWRHMFEAAEDGNCRTLAKCLQAGAPIEYRHPEDCARPLQIAIAFCRPLTVKWLLEHGASPNYMGGDEEAVEEALCPLAVAIDLAIRPGIAWEIPFRWQAKDIKVPSVKRLAHNAREIIKILRQAGANEQPLDDHVRGHLDSIEAGISCCPQHNSRLWRRRG
;
A
#
# COMPACT_ATOMS: atom_id res chain seq x y z
N MET A 1 -24.94 15.62 -50.48
CA MET A 1 -25.11 15.45 -49.02
C MET A 1 -24.97 13.97 -48.73
N ASN A 2 -23.75 13.50 -48.50
CA ASN A 2 -23.50 12.10 -48.13
C ASN A 2 -23.46 12.04 -46.62
N HIS A 3 -24.53 11.51 -46.03
CA HIS A 3 -24.51 11.08 -44.63
C HIS A 3 -23.60 9.85 -44.53
N HIS A 4 -22.32 10.08 -44.25
CA HIS A 4 -21.49 9.07 -43.62
C HIS A 4 -22.02 8.86 -42.20
N SER A 5 -23.03 8.00 -42.09
CA SER A 5 -23.38 7.36 -40.83
C SER A 5 -22.18 6.52 -40.40
N SER A 6 -21.29 7.13 -39.62
CA SER A 6 -20.24 6.42 -38.90
C SER A 6 -20.93 5.51 -37.89
N ILE A 7 -21.30 4.30 -38.33
CA ILE A 7 -21.61 3.21 -37.44
C ILE A 7 -20.28 2.93 -36.73
N GLN A 8 -20.09 3.51 -35.55
CA GLN A 8 -19.09 3.03 -34.60
C GLN A 8 -19.32 1.52 -34.51
N ALA A 9 -18.39 0.75 -35.06
CA ALA A 9 -18.35 -0.68 -34.85
C ALA A 9 -18.18 -0.87 -33.34
N GLN A 10 -19.29 -1.02 -32.63
CA GLN A 10 -19.27 -1.41 -31.23
C GLN A 10 -18.52 -2.73 -31.19
N SER A 11 -17.36 -2.72 -30.53
CA SER A 11 -16.52 -3.91 -30.32
C SER A 11 -17.42 -5.09 -29.99
N THR A 12 -17.35 -6.17 -30.76
CA THR A 12 -18.15 -7.38 -30.54
C THR A 12 -17.62 -8.23 -29.38
N LEU A 13 -16.39 -7.96 -28.93
CA LEU A 13 -15.70 -8.74 -27.92
C LEU A 13 -16.41 -8.69 -26.56
N ASN A 14 -16.88 -7.52 -26.14
CA ASN A 14 -17.61 -7.34 -24.87
C ASN A 14 -19.01 -7.99 -24.85
N ARG A 15 -19.50 -8.51 -25.98
CA ARG A 15 -20.78 -9.24 -26.09
C ARG A 15 -20.59 -10.75 -26.02
N LEU A 16 -19.36 -11.25 -26.03
CA LEU A 16 -19.09 -12.68 -25.89
C LEU A 16 -19.54 -13.18 -24.50
N PRO A 17 -19.98 -14.45 -24.39
CA PRO A 17 -20.30 -15.04 -23.10
C PRO A 17 -19.09 -14.98 -22.14
N PRO A 18 -19.28 -14.75 -20.83
CA PRO A 18 -18.19 -14.66 -19.86
C PRO A 18 -17.22 -15.84 -19.91
N LYS A 19 -17.73 -17.07 -20.13
CA LYS A 19 -16.90 -18.27 -20.27
C LYS A 19 -15.87 -18.15 -21.39
N VAL A 20 -16.27 -17.67 -22.57
CA VAL A 20 -15.37 -17.47 -23.71
C VAL A 20 -14.36 -16.36 -23.41
N LEU A 21 -14.79 -15.30 -22.73
CA LEU A 21 -13.90 -14.23 -22.29
C LEU A 21 -12.82 -14.75 -21.33
N PHE A 22 -13.18 -15.58 -20.35
CA PHE A 22 -12.21 -16.21 -19.43
C PHE A 22 -11.30 -17.21 -20.13
N GLU A 23 -11.79 -17.97 -21.11
CA GLU A 23 -10.95 -18.85 -21.93
C GLU A 23 -9.89 -18.05 -22.71
N ILE A 24 -10.29 -16.95 -23.38
CA ILE A 24 -9.35 -16.02 -24.03
C ILE A 24 -8.34 -15.50 -23.01
N PHE A 25 -8.81 -15.08 -21.83
CA PHE A 25 -7.98 -14.58 -20.74
C PHE A 25 -6.94 -15.61 -20.27
N GLY A 26 -7.32 -16.89 -20.20
CA GLY A 26 -6.44 -17.99 -19.80
C GLY A 26 -5.27 -18.24 -20.76
N PHE A 27 -5.42 -17.89 -22.04
CA PHE A 27 -4.33 -17.97 -23.02
C PHE A 27 -3.32 -16.82 -22.94
N MET A 28 -3.64 -15.76 -22.17
CA MET A 28 -2.76 -14.62 -22.00
C MET A 28 -1.75 -14.94 -20.90
N SER A 29 -0.45 -14.87 -21.21
CA SER A 29 0.62 -15.17 -20.26
C SER A 29 0.96 -13.98 -19.37
N ASP A 30 0.91 -12.75 -19.89
CA ASP A 30 1.34 -11.54 -19.18
C ASP A 30 0.16 -10.82 -18.48
N TYR A 31 0.40 -10.39 -17.23
CA TYR A 31 -0.56 -9.58 -16.47
C TYR A 31 -0.89 -8.25 -17.15
N SER A 32 0.10 -7.60 -17.77
CA SER A 32 -0.05 -6.34 -18.50
C SER A 32 -1.04 -6.51 -19.65
N ASP A 33 -0.95 -7.61 -20.40
CA ASP A 33 -1.89 -7.89 -21.48
C ASP A 33 -3.31 -8.10 -20.94
N LYS A 34 -3.45 -8.91 -19.88
CA LYS A 34 -4.72 -9.12 -19.18
C LYS A 34 -5.35 -7.81 -18.71
N MET A 35 -4.54 -6.91 -18.14
CA MET A 35 -4.97 -5.59 -17.70
C MET A 35 -5.33 -4.67 -18.87
N ASN A 36 -4.57 -4.69 -19.95
CA ASN A 36 -4.84 -3.90 -21.14
C ASN A 36 -6.20 -4.29 -21.73
N LEU A 37 -6.45 -5.60 -21.90
CA LEU A 37 -7.73 -6.11 -22.37
C LEU A 37 -8.89 -5.72 -21.45
N SER A 38 -8.73 -5.95 -20.14
CA SER A 38 -9.74 -5.60 -19.14
C SER A 38 -10.11 -4.13 -19.17
N ARG A 39 -9.15 -3.24 -19.45
CA ARG A 39 -9.34 -1.78 -19.41
C ARG A 39 -9.87 -1.18 -20.71
N THR A 40 -10.04 -1.97 -21.78
CA THR A 40 -10.56 -1.48 -23.07
C THR A 40 -11.98 -0.92 -22.98
N CYS A 41 -12.84 -1.51 -22.13
CA CYS A 41 -14.18 -1.01 -21.87
C CYS A 41 -14.69 -1.42 -20.49
N ARG A 42 -15.73 -0.72 -20.02
CA ARG A 42 -16.29 -0.94 -18.68
C ARG A 42 -16.82 -2.36 -18.47
N GLN A 43 -17.50 -2.94 -19.46
CA GLN A 43 -18.08 -4.29 -19.33
C GLN A 43 -16.99 -5.35 -19.18
N LEU A 44 -15.93 -5.27 -19.98
CA LEU A 44 -14.78 -6.19 -19.84
C LEU A 44 -14.05 -5.95 -18.52
N TYR A 45 -13.93 -4.70 -18.08
CA TYR A 45 -13.34 -4.39 -16.78
C TYR A 45 -14.13 -5.06 -15.64
N ASP A 46 -15.46 -4.91 -15.64
CA ASP A 46 -16.32 -5.45 -14.58
C ASP A 46 -16.30 -7.00 -14.55
N ILE A 47 -16.09 -7.66 -15.69
CA ILE A 47 -16.02 -9.13 -15.79
C ILE A 47 -14.62 -9.66 -15.44
N LEU A 48 -13.56 -9.05 -15.99
CA LEU A 48 -12.23 -9.68 -16.06
C LEU A 48 -11.24 -9.19 -14.99
N ILE A 49 -11.50 -8.03 -14.36
CA ILE A 49 -10.49 -7.42 -13.48
C ILE A 49 -10.11 -8.29 -12.28
N LEU A 50 -11.07 -9.03 -11.71
CA LEU A 50 -10.78 -9.89 -10.55
C LEU A 50 -9.94 -11.10 -10.95
N GLU A 51 -10.22 -11.70 -12.11
CA GLU A 51 -9.40 -12.80 -12.64
C GLU A 51 -7.97 -12.33 -12.94
N ALA A 52 -7.82 -11.12 -13.48
CA ALA A 52 -6.50 -10.52 -13.73
C ALA A 52 -5.68 -10.41 -12.44
N TYR A 53 -6.30 -9.96 -11.35
CA TYR A 53 -5.61 -9.87 -10.06
C TYR A 53 -5.38 -11.23 -9.41
N TYR A 54 -6.31 -12.19 -9.55
CA TYR A 54 -6.14 -13.54 -9.03
C TYR A 54 -4.96 -14.26 -9.68
N ASP A 55 -4.89 -14.21 -11.01
CA ASP A 55 -3.79 -14.80 -11.79
C ASP A 55 -2.45 -14.12 -11.46
N ALA A 56 -2.44 -12.79 -11.40
CA ALA A 56 -1.25 -12.05 -10.99
C ALA A 56 -0.83 -12.38 -9.56
N GLY A 57 -1.79 -12.62 -8.67
CA GLY A 57 -1.55 -13.06 -7.30
C GLY A 57 -0.74 -14.35 -7.25
N LYS A 58 -1.13 -15.34 -8.07
CA LYS A 58 -0.43 -16.63 -8.20
C LYS A 58 0.93 -16.51 -8.87
N GLN A 59 1.04 -15.72 -9.93
CA GLN A 59 2.25 -15.65 -10.74
C GLN A 59 3.32 -14.71 -10.15
N LEU A 60 2.88 -13.67 -9.44
CA LEU A 60 3.73 -12.58 -8.96
C LEU A 60 3.63 -12.41 -7.44
N ASN A 61 3.25 -13.45 -6.70
CA ASN A 61 3.21 -13.44 -5.24
C ASN A 61 2.50 -12.21 -4.65
N TRP A 62 1.34 -11.85 -5.21
CA TRP A 62 0.58 -10.66 -4.82
C TRP A 62 1.35 -9.34 -4.81
N ARG A 63 2.44 -9.19 -5.59
CA ARG A 63 3.25 -7.96 -5.70
C ARG A 63 2.44 -6.68 -5.85
N HIS A 64 1.34 -6.73 -6.61
CA HIS A 64 0.44 -5.60 -6.81
C HIS A 64 -0.23 -5.09 -5.52
N MET A 65 -0.42 -5.96 -4.53
CA MET A 65 -0.92 -5.57 -3.21
C MET A 65 0.11 -4.70 -2.48
N PHE A 66 1.39 -5.05 -2.56
CA PHE A 66 2.48 -4.28 -1.95
C PHE A 66 2.71 -2.96 -2.68
N GLU A 67 2.74 -2.98 -4.01
CA GLU A 67 2.81 -1.74 -4.80
C GLU A 67 1.62 -0.81 -4.50
N ALA A 68 0.43 -1.36 -4.29
CA ALA A 68 -0.75 -0.57 -3.92
C ALA A 68 -0.64 -0.01 -2.50
N ALA A 69 -0.09 -0.76 -1.55
CA ALA A 69 0.20 -0.25 -0.21
C ALA A 69 1.23 0.88 -0.23
N GLU A 70 2.28 0.72 -1.04
CA GLU A 70 3.34 1.70 -1.29
C GLU A 70 2.80 3.00 -1.92
N ASP A 71 1.96 2.88 -2.95
CA ASP A 71 1.38 4.02 -3.68
C ASP A 71 0.22 4.70 -2.91
N GLY A 72 -0.32 4.02 -1.90
CA GLY A 72 -1.52 4.43 -1.19
C GLY A 72 -2.83 4.17 -1.96
N ASN A 73 -2.81 3.22 -2.89
CA ASN A 73 -3.91 2.90 -3.77
C ASN A 73 -4.86 1.85 -3.15
N CYS A 74 -5.74 2.32 -2.27
CA CYS A 74 -6.72 1.46 -1.58
C CYS A 74 -7.70 0.77 -2.56
N ARG A 75 -7.91 1.32 -3.77
CA ARG A 75 -8.78 0.69 -4.78
C ARG A 75 -8.13 -0.56 -5.36
N THR A 76 -6.83 -0.54 -5.62
CA THR A 76 -6.10 -1.75 -6.05
C THR A 76 -6.02 -2.76 -4.91
N LEU A 77 -5.75 -2.34 -3.67
CA LEU A 77 -5.82 -3.23 -2.51
C LEU A 77 -7.16 -3.94 -2.41
N ALA A 78 -8.27 -3.19 -2.49
CA ALA A 78 -9.62 -3.75 -2.49
C ALA A 78 -9.82 -4.80 -3.59
N LYS A 79 -9.24 -4.58 -4.78
CA LYS A 79 -9.30 -5.56 -5.88
C LYS A 79 -8.47 -6.81 -5.63
N CYS A 80 -7.28 -6.67 -5.05
CA CYS A 80 -6.49 -7.83 -4.61
C CYS A 80 -7.25 -8.66 -3.58
N LEU A 81 -7.84 -8.03 -2.55
CA LEU A 81 -8.65 -8.73 -1.55
C LEU A 81 -9.88 -9.42 -2.17
N GLN A 82 -10.62 -8.73 -3.06
CA GLN A 82 -11.75 -9.32 -3.78
C GLN A 82 -11.34 -10.51 -4.65
N ALA A 83 -10.13 -10.48 -5.18
CA ALA A 83 -9.54 -11.59 -5.94
C ALA A 83 -8.99 -12.72 -5.04
N GLY A 84 -9.07 -12.60 -3.72
CA GLY A 84 -8.65 -13.65 -2.77
C GLY A 84 -7.27 -13.47 -2.15
N ALA A 85 -6.63 -12.31 -2.30
CA ALA A 85 -5.40 -12.00 -1.57
C ALA A 85 -5.69 -11.95 -0.06
N PRO A 86 -4.92 -12.65 0.79
CA PRO A 86 -5.07 -12.51 2.22
C PRO A 86 -4.57 -11.12 2.65
N ILE A 87 -5.32 -10.43 3.52
CA ILE A 87 -4.95 -9.10 4.05
C ILE A 87 -3.55 -9.10 4.71
N GLU A 88 -3.19 -10.25 5.24
CA GLU A 88 -2.00 -10.56 6.00
C GLU A 88 -0.96 -11.34 5.16
N TYR A 89 -1.03 -11.23 3.83
CA TYR A 89 -0.07 -11.88 2.94
C TYR A 89 1.37 -11.41 3.24
N ARG A 90 2.30 -12.36 3.37
CA ARG A 90 3.71 -12.09 3.60
C ARG A 90 4.46 -12.18 2.28
N HIS A 91 5.17 -11.12 1.90
CA HIS A 91 5.99 -11.14 0.70
C HIS A 91 7.10 -12.20 0.86
N PRO A 92 7.29 -13.12 -0.11
CA PRO A 92 8.27 -14.20 0.04
C PRO A 92 9.72 -13.72 0.17
N GLU A 93 10.07 -12.60 -0.48
CA GLU A 93 11.45 -12.08 -0.48
C GLU A 93 11.72 -11.20 0.76
N ASP A 94 11.01 -10.06 0.86
CA ASP A 94 11.23 -9.09 1.94
C ASP A 94 10.57 -9.43 3.28
N CYS A 95 9.78 -10.50 3.35
CA CYS A 95 8.99 -10.88 4.53
C CYS A 95 8.02 -9.80 5.05
N ALA A 96 7.84 -8.72 4.30
CA ALA A 96 6.97 -7.61 4.66
C ALA A 96 5.50 -7.93 4.39
N ARG A 97 4.62 -7.26 5.13
CA ARG A 97 3.17 -7.30 4.98
C ARG A 97 2.64 -5.97 4.44
N PRO A 98 1.45 -5.94 3.82
CA PRO A 98 0.86 -4.73 3.26
C PRO A 98 0.82 -3.56 4.25
N LEU A 99 0.50 -3.82 5.53
CA LEU A 99 0.48 -2.80 6.57
C LEU A 99 1.86 -2.19 6.81
N GLN A 100 2.90 -3.02 6.88
CA GLN A 100 4.28 -2.57 7.09
C GLN A 100 4.75 -1.70 5.92
N ILE A 101 4.43 -2.09 4.68
CA ILE A 101 4.73 -1.27 3.49
C ILE A 101 3.99 0.08 3.56
N ALA A 102 2.70 0.09 3.88
CA ALA A 102 1.95 1.35 3.99
C ALA A 102 2.52 2.30 5.08
N ILE A 103 3.03 1.75 6.18
CA ILE A 103 3.71 2.51 7.24
C ILE A 103 5.05 3.06 6.73
N ALA A 104 5.90 2.21 6.17
CA ALA A 104 7.23 2.59 5.65
C ALA A 104 7.16 3.70 4.59
N PHE A 105 6.07 3.74 3.81
CA PHE A 105 5.81 4.77 2.80
C PHE A 105 4.93 5.93 3.30
N CYS A 106 4.69 6.02 4.61
CA CYS A 106 3.95 7.10 5.26
C CYS A 106 2.56 7.34 4.62
N ARG A 107 1.77 6.27 4.43
CA ARG A 107 0.42 6.29 3.81
C ARG A 107 -0.71 6.17 4.85
N PRO A 108 -1.07 7.24 5.58
CA PRO A 108 -2.03 7.17 6.69
C PRO A 108 -3.40 6.63 6.29
N LEU A 109 -3.94 7.06 5.15
CA LEU A 109 -5.25 6.57 4.67
C LEU A 109 -5.22 5.07 4.36
N THR A 110 -4.10 4.58 3.85
CA THR A 110 -3.92 3.16 3.50
C THR A 110 -3.68 2.30 4.73
N VAL A 111 -2.90 2.81 5.70
CA VAL A 111 -2.77 2.19 7.03
C VAL A 111 -4.14 2.02 7.67
N LYS A 112 -4.93 3.10 7.72
CA LYS A 112 -6.31 3.06 8.25
C LYS A 112 -7.16 2.02 7.52
N TRP A 113 -7.13 2.05 6.18
CA TRP A 113 -7.90 1.12 5.36
C TRP A 113 -7.52 -0.35 5.64
N LEU A 114 -6.23 -0.68 5.73
CA LEU A 114 -5.77 -2.04 5.99
C LEU A 114 -6.22 -2.54 7.37
N LEU A 115 -6.13 -1.69 8.40
CA LEU A 115 -6.59 -2.00 9.76
C LEU A 115 -8.12 -2.23 9.80
N GLU A 116 -8.90 -1.40 9.12
CA GLU A 116 -10.36 -1.57 8.97
C GLU A 116 -10.74 -2.87 8.26
N HIS A 117 -9.84 -3.45 7.46
CA HIS A 117 -10.02 -4.72 6.75
C HIS A 117 -9.36 -5.91 7.46
N GLY A 118 -8.99 -5.74 8.74
CA GLY A 118 -8.53 -6.83 9.60
C GLY A 118 -7.03 -7.05 9.64
N ALA A 119 -6.21 -6.12 9.12
CA ALA A 119 -4.77 -6.16 9.36
C ALA A 119 -4.48 -5.95 10.87
N SER A 120 -3.56 -6.74 11.42
CA SER A 120 -3.13 -6.66 12.80
C SER A 120 -2.21 -5.46 13.00
N PRO A 121 -2.49 -4.55 13.96
CA PRO A 121 -1.59 -3.45 14.30
C PRO A 121 -0.34 -3.91 15.05
N ASN A 122 -0.25 -5.19 15.43
CA ASN A 122 0.73 -5.73 16.38
C ASN A 122 1.62 -6.83 15.80
N TYR A 123 1.51 -7.15 14.51
CA TYR A 123 2.30 -8.24 13.95
C TYR A 123 3.80 -7.86 13.85
N MET A 124 4.67 -8.68 14.44
CA MET A 124 6.12 -8.43 14.55
C MET A 124 6.99 -9.45 13.78
N GLY A 125 6.48 -10.12 12.74
CA GLY A 125 7.36 -10.95 11.89
C GLY A 125 7.91 -12.21 12.58
N GLY A 126 7.07 -13.02 13.21
CA GLY A 126 7.53 -14.16 14.02
C GLY A 126 7.38 -15.53 13.34
N ASP A 127 8.14 -15.79 12.26
CA ASP A 127 8.51 -17.18 11.95
C ASP A 127 10.00 -17.35 12.29
N GLU A 128 10.37 -18.50 12.88
CA GLU A 128 11.53 -18.82 13.73
C GLU A 128 12.94 -18.36 13.30
N GLU A 129 13.12 -17.78 12.11
CA GLU A 129 14.43 -17.44 11.54
C GLU A 129 14.65 -15.94 11.26
N ALA A 130 13.70 -15.05 11.64
CA ALA A 130 13.83 -13.60 11.41
C ALA A 130 13.84 -12.76 12.71
N VAL A 131 15.04 -12.65 13.29
CA VAL A 131 15.67 -11.51 14.00
C VAL A 131 15.07 -11.00 15.32
N GLU A 132 15.94 -10.90 16.34
CA GLU A 132 15.79 -10.14 17.60
C GLU A 132 15.44 -8.64 17.44
N GLU A 133 15.35 -8.11 16.22
CA GLU A 133 15.21 -6.68 15.90
C GLU A 133 13.88 -6.30 15.24
N ALA A 134 12.91 -7.21 15.15
CA ALA A 134 11.63 -6.90 14.54
C ALA A 134 10.85 -5.85 15.36
N LEU A 135 10.85 -4.60 14.89
CA LEU A 135 10.13 -3.49 15.52
C LEU A 135 8.62 -3.65 15.32
N CYS A 136 7.86 -3.38 16.38
CA CYS A 136 6.41 -3.32 16.27
C CYS A 136 5.98 -2.19 15.31
N PRO A 137 4.83 -2.31 14.62
CA PRO A 137 4.37 -1.29 13.66
C PRO A 137 4.31 0.13 14.24
N LEU A 138 4.01 0.26 15.54
CA LEU A 138 3.99 1.54 16.24
C LEU A 138 5.39 2.15 16.41
N ALA A 139 6.40 1.35 16.74
CA ALA A 139 7.79 1.81 16.85
C ALA A 139 8.31 2.33 15.51
N VAL A 140 8.01 1.63 14.41
CA VAL A 140 8.36 2.07 13.06
C VAL A 140 7.74 3.44 12.74
N ALA A 141 6.46 3.63 13.08
CA ALA A 141 5.79 4.92 12.86
C ALA A 141 6.39 6.06 13.71
N ILE A 142 6.85 5.77 14.93
CA ILE A 142 7.54 6.73 15.81
C ILE A 142 8.88 7.14 15.19
N ASP A 143 9.69 6.20 14.71
CA ASP A 143 10.96 6.49 14.05
C ASP A 143 10.76 7.37 12.81
N LEU A 144 9.78 7.04 11.96
CA LEU A 144 9.43 7.84 10.78
C LEU A 144 8.93 9.26 11.13
N ALA A 145 8.42 9.49 12.33
CA ALA A 145 7.98 10.82 12.77
C ALA A 145 9.16 11.71 13.20
N ILE A 146 10.20 11.13 13.82
CA ILE A 146 11.38 11.85 14.33
C ILE A 146 12.51 11.93 13.29
N ARG A 147 12.61 10.94 12.42
CA ARG A 147 13.55 10.83 11.31
C ARG A 147 12.80 10.51 10.01
N PRO A 148 12.03 11.47 9.47
CA PRO A 148 11.21 11.19 8.31
C PRO A 148 12.06 10.92 7.08
N GLY A 149 11.89 9.73 6.54
CA GLY A 149 12.47 9.27 5.30
C GLY A 149 11.61 8.13 4.76
N ILE A 150 11.64 7.91 3.45
CA ILE A 150 11.23 6.62 2.91
C ILE A 150 12.41 5.70 3.24
N ALA A 151 12.18 4.61 3.96
CA ALA A 151 13.23 3.76 4.55
C ALA A 151 14.21 3.14 3.53
N TRP A 152 14.03 3.41 2.23
CA TRP A 152 14.77 2.87 1.12
C TRP A 152 14.97 3.96 0.07
N GLU A 153 15.99 3.81 -0.78
CA GLU A 153 16.13 4.61 -2.00
C GLU A 153 14.76 4.81 -2.66
N ILE A 154 14.44 6.04 -3.08
CA ILE A 154 13.16 6.34 -3.73
C ILE A 154 12.93 5.26 -4.79
N PRO A 155 11.85 4.46 -4.69
CA PRO A 155 11.67 3.33 -5.60
C PRO A 155 11.83 3.81 -7.03
N PHE A 156 12.68 3.15 -7.82
CA PHE A 156 12.97 3.54 -9.20
C PHE A 156 11.68 3.84 -9.99
N ARG A 157 10.61 3.08 -9.68
CA ARG A 157 9.29 3.26 -10.26
C ARG A 157 8.66 4.64 -10.00
N TRP A 158 8.91 5.27 -8.85
CA TRP A 158 8.43 6.63 -8.56
C TRP A 158 9.13 7.67 -9.44
N GLN A 159 10.43 7.48 -9.68
CA GLN A 159 11.20 8.32 -10.60
C GLN A 159 10.66 8.13 -12.04
N ALA A 160 10.43 6.88 -12.45
CA ALA A 160 9.92 6.56 -13.78
C ALA A 160 8.47 7.03 -14.04
N LYS A 161 7.63 7.15 -13.00
CA LYS A 161 6.22 7.55 -13.09
C LYS A 161 5.95 9.03 -12.75
N ASP A 162 6.98 9.87 -12.59
CA ASP A 162 6.87 11.26 -12.14
C ASP A 162 6.05 11.43 -10.84
N ILE A 163 6.15 10.43 -9.93
CA ILE A 163 5.48 10.49 -8.63
C ILE A 163 6.29 11.43 -7.74
N LYS A 164 5.70 12.58 -7.41
CA LYS A 164 6.33 13.57 -6.52
C LYS A 164 6.53 13.00 -5.12
N VAL A 165 7.79 12.82 -4.73
CA VAL A 165 8.18 12.44 -3.38
C VAL A 165 7.68 13.50 -2.37
N PRO A 166 6.94 13.10 -1.32
CA PRO A 166 6.51 14.03 -0.28
C PRO A 166 7.69 14.73 0.41
N SER A 167 7.50 16.00 0.80
CA SER A 167 8.52 16.68 1.60
C SER A 167 8.70 16.00 2.97
N VAL A 168 9.90 16.13 3.56
CA VAL A 168 10.21 15.60 4.90
C VAL A 168 9.17 16.04 5.95
N LYS A 169 8.69 17.29 5.88
CA LYS A 169 7.62 17.79 6.77
C LYS A 169 6.29 17.05 6.58
N ARG A 170 5.95 16.70 5.33
CA ARG A 170 4.74 15.94 5.02
C ARG A 170 4.87 14.48 5.47
N LEU A 171 6.04 13.87 5.30
CA LEU A 171 6.32 12.52 5.84
C LEU A 171 6.19 12.50 7.36
N ALA A 172 6.80 13.47 8.06
CA ALA A 172 6.68 13.58 9.52
C ALA A 172 5.23 13.71 9.97
N HIS A 173 4.45 14.56 9.29
CA HIS A 173 3.04 14.74 9.58
C HIS A 173 2.25 13.44 9.36
N ASN A 174 2.45 12.77 8.23
CA ASN A 174 1.81 11.50 7.94
C ASN A 174 2.16 10.41 8.95
N ALA A 175 3.42 10.31 9.37
CA ALA A 175 3.86 9.37 10.39
C ALA A 175 3.17 9.62 11.74
N ARG A 176 3.00 10.89 12.15
CA ARG A 176 2.22 11.26 13.34
C ARG A 176 0.75 10.86 13.24
N GLU A 177 0.15 11.00 12.06
CA GLU A 177 -1.22 10.51 11.83
C GLU A 177 -1.30 8.97 11.89
N ILE A 178 -0.29 8.26 11.35
CA ILE A 178 -0.19 6.80 11.45
C ILE A 178 -0.10 6.35 12.92
N ILE A 179 0.69 7.02 13.76
CA ILE A 179 0.76 6.73 15.21
C ILE A 179 -0.64 6.78 15.82
N LYS A 180 -1.40 7.85 15.56
CA LYS A 180 -2.78 7.98 16.07
C LYS A 180 -3.68 6.84 15.58
N ILE A 181 -3.60 6.51 14.29
CA ILE A 181 -4.40 5.44 13.67
C ILE A 181 -4.07 4.08 14.30
N LEU A 182 -2.79 3.75 14.48
CA LEU A 182 -2.34 2.50 15.09
C LEU A 182 -2.80 2.39 16.54
N ARG A 183 -2.68 3.45 17.34
CA ARG A 183 -3.20 3.48 18.72
C ARG A 183 -4.71 3.27 18.77
N GLN A 184 -5.46 3.94 17.89
CA GLN A 184 -6.92 3.74 17.77
C GLN A 184 -7.29 2.31 17.38
N ALA A 185 -6.44 1.63 16.62
CA ALA A 185 -6.64 0.23 16.24
C ALA A 185 -6.17 -0.78 17.31
N GLY A 186 -5.65 -0.33 18.45
CA GLY A 186 -5.20 -1.21 19.54
C GLY A 186 -3.73 -1.66 19.41
N ALA A 187 -2.87 -0.82 18.84
CA ALA A 187 -1.43 -1.07 18.85
C ALA A 187 -0.90 -1.17 20.28
N ASN A 188 -0.07 -2.19 20.54
CA ASN A 188 0.51 -2.47 21.83
C ASN A 188 1.79 -1.63 22.04
N GLU A 189 1.81 -0.86 23.12
CA GLU A 189 2.94 -0.01 23.51
C GLU A 189 3.94 -0.73 24.45
N GLN A 190 3.60 -1.93 24.95
CA GLN A 190 4.47 -2.72 25.83
C GLN A 190 5.84 -3.07 25.20
N PRO A 191 5.93 -3.39 23.89
CA PRO A 191 7.21 -3.68 23.25
C PRO A 191 8.11 -2.45 23.05
N LEU A 192 7.64 -1.23 23.35
CA LEU A 192 8.45 -0.02 23.21
C LEU A 192 9.46 0.05 24.36
N ASP A 193 10.74 0.23 24.03
CA ASP A 193 11.75 0.59 25.01
C ASP A 193 11.54 2.04 25.53
N ASP A 194 12.26 2.41 26.60
CA ASP A 194 12.13 3.72 27.22
C ASP A 194 12.53 4.88 26.29
N HIS A 195 13.44 4.63 25.35
CA HIS A 195 13.87 5.64 24.40
C HIS A 195 12.77 5.96 23.38
N VAL A 196 12.17 4.93 22.79
CA VAL A 196 11.06 5.04 21.83
C VAL A 196 9.82 5.61 22.51
N ARG A 197 9.56 5.23 23.77
CA ARG A 197 8.49 5.81 24.59
C ARG A 197 8.67 7.32 24.82
N GLY A 198 9.89 7.76 25.16
CA GLY A 198 10.18 9.19 25.31
C GLY A 198 9.99 10.00 24.00
N HIS A 199 10.27 9.39 22.84
CA HIS A 199 9.95 10.01 21.55
C HIS A 199 8.45 10.12 21.34
N LEU A 200 7.67 9.08 21.67
CA LEU A 200 6.22 9.10 21.59
C LEU A 200 5.62 10.22 22.45
N ASP A 201 6.05 10.33 23.71
CA ASP A 201 5.59 11.40 24.63
C ASP A 201 5.85 12.79 24.06
N SER A 202 7.02 12.99 23.46
CA SER A 202 7.40 14.25 22.81
C SER A 202 6.55 14.55 21.57
N ILE A 203 6.25 13.52 20.77
CA ILE A 203 5.33 13.60 19.62
C ILE A 203 3.95 14.10 20.06
N GLU A 204 3.43 13.56 21.15
CA GLU A 204 2.11 13.89 21.68
C GLU A 204 2.06 15.29 22.27
N ALA A 205 3.09 15.68 23.01
CA ALA A 205 3.24 17.05 23.53
C ALA A 205 3.51 18.08 22.41
N GLY A 206 3.86 17.63 21.20
CA GLY A 206 4.17 18.51 20.08
C GLY A 206 5.48 19.28 20.27
N ILE A 207 6.42 18.70 21.01
CA ILE A 207 7.72 19.29 21.35
C ILE A 207 8.86 18.50 20.73
N SER A 208 10.01 19.14 20.52
CA SER A 208 11.20 18.45 20.01
C SER A 208 11.63 17.36 20.99
N CYS A 209 11.79 16.12 20.51
CA CYS A 209 12.11 14.99 21.38
C CYS A 209 13.53 15.02 21.96
N CYS A 210 14.54 15.30 21.14
CA CYS A 210 15.92 15.43 21.61
C CYS A 210 16.76 16.30 20.65
N PRO A 211 17.96 16.76 21.07
CA PRO A 211 18.85 17.58 20.24
C PRO A 211 19.35 16.91 18.96
N GLN A 212 19.32 15.57 18.90
CA GLN A 212 19.76 14.79 17.75
C GLN A 212 18.76 14.85 16.58
N HIS A 213 17.50 15.19 16.86
CA HIS A 213 16.45 15.24 15.85
C HIS A 213 16.12 16.68 15.44
N ASN A 214 15.73 16.86 14.18
CA ASN A 214 15.56 18.18 13.59
C ASN A 214 14.38 18.94 14.21
N SER A 215 14.68 19.89 15.11
CA SER A 215 13.69 20.75 15.76
C SER A 215 12.79 21.54 14.80
N ARG A 216 13.20 21.73 13.53
CA ARG A 216 12.37 22.40 12.50
C ARG A 216 11.15 21.57 12.09
N LEU A 217 11.10 20.27 12.38
CA LEU A 217 9.92 19.41 12.18
C LEU A 217 8.80 19.69 13.20
N TRP A 218 9.10 20.47 14.23
CA TRP A 218 8.22 20.72 15.39
C TRP A 218 7.73 22.16 15.46
N ARG A 219 8.30 23.07 14.67
CA ARG A 219 7.86 24.47 14.61
C ARG A 219 6.47 24.54 13.99
N ARG A 220 5.47 25.01 14.75
CA ARG A 220 4.16 25.39 14.21
C ARG A 220 4.39 26.46 13.15
N ARG A 221 3.69 26.38 12.00
CA ARG A 221 3.66 27.50 11.06
C ARG A 221 2.98 28.65 11.80
N GLY A 222 3.74 29.70 12.10
CA GLY A 222 3.19 31.01 12.43
C GLY A 222 2.52 31.61 11.21
#